data_AF-M0I8E4-F1
#
_entry.id   AF-M0I8E4-F1
#
_cell.length_a   1.000
_cell.length_b   1.000
_cell.length_c   1.000
_cell.angle_alpha   90.00
_cell.angle_beta   90.00
_cell.angle_gamma   90.00
#
_symmetry.space_group_name_H-M   'P 1'
#
loop_
_entity.id
_entity.type
_entity.pdbx_description
1 polymer ?
#
loop_
_entity_poly.entity_id
_entity_poly.type
_entity_poly.pdbx_seq_one_letter_code
_entity_poly.pdbx_strand_id
1 'polypeptide(L)'
;MTDTKRTLWERWIDRFVDTADPTPLFETTSDGTVERIEYGRSGRPVLRRGRRMERTLREAGGTVVTDHERRDGRYEGLVYMMYTLDADEVVPRYIGKCGKFGASGTDLNSNLRNVETNNGKLARWGYGRYYHFGDLSAAVFGDDGPEKYANWVAELFDATDPPRLREPVYFWVEPWTVGTEGPYPDTHPYLEELEYQLIGIAFELFPDRLLNTEGVPTNPDAYAKMRGWDDRADTRLSDF
;
A
#
# COMPACT_ATOMS: atom_id res chain seq x y z
N MET A 1 -8.24 30.24 -0.12
CA MET A 1 -8.72 29.42 1.01
C MET A 1 -7.70 28.31 1.17
N THR A 2 -7.19 28.07 2.37
CA THR A 2 -6.25 26.96 2.60
C THR A 2 -7.05 25.66 2.59
N ASP A 3 -6.76 24.77 1.64
CA ASP A 3 -7.40 23.44 1.60
C ASP A 3 -7.07 22.68 2.88
N THR A 4 -8.08 22.12 3.54
CA THR A 4 -7.87 21.27 4.73
C THR A 4 -7.31 19.91 4.32
N LYS A 5 -6.60 19.20 5.21
CA LYS A 5 -6.13 17.82 4.96
C LYS A 5 -7.25 16.89 4.51
N ARG A 6 -8.45 17.07 5.07
CA ARG A 6 -9.66 16.34 4.67
C ARG A 6 -10.02 16.63 3.21
N THR A 7 -10.07 17.91 2.82
CA THR A 7 -10.32 18.31 1.42
C THR A 7 -9.26 17.78 0.45
N LEU A 8 -7.99 17.79 0.86
CA LEU A 8 -6.89 17.22 0.06
C LEU A 8 -7.05 15.70 -0.12
N TRP A 9 -7.43 14.99 0.94
CA TRP A 9 -7.70 13.55 0.91
C TRP A 9 -8.89 13.22 0.01
N GLU A 10 -10.02 13.88 0.20
CA GLU A 10 -11.26 13.66 -0.58
C GLU A 10 -11.00 13.90 -2.07
N ARG A 11 -10.35 15.01 -2.43
CA ARG A 11 -9.99 15.30 -3.83
C ARG A 11 -9.06 14.24 -4.43
N TRP A 12 -8.12 13.72 -3.63
CA TRP A 12 -7.22 12.66 -4.07
C TRP A 12 -7.98 11.35 -4.31
N ILE A 13 -8.83 10.96 -3.37
CA ILE A 13 -9.67 9.77 -3.46
C ILE A 13 -10.59 9.85 -4.69
N ASP A 14 -11.29 10.97 -4.88
CA ASP A 14 -12.19 11.19 -6.01
C ASP A 14 -11.49 11.05 -7.38
N ARG A 15 -10.21 11.39 -7.43
CA ARG A 15 -9.41 11.33 -8.66
C ARG A 15 -8.95 9.91 -9.00
N PHE A 16 -8.66 9.09 -8.00
CA PHE A 16 -7.90 7.85 -8.21
C PHE A 16 -8.61 6.57 -7.77
N VAL A 17 -9.56 6.64 -6.84
CA VAL A 17 -10.18 5.46 -6.23
C VAL A 17 -11.65 5.37 -6.64
N ASP A 18 -12.00 4.32 -7.36
CA ASP A 18 -13.39 4.00 -7.67
C ASP A 18 -14.05 3.28 -6.49
N THR A 19 -14.83 4.03 -5.70
CA THR A 19 -15.59 3.51 -4.56
C THR A 19 -16.89 2.82 -4.96
N ALA A 20 -17.37 3.02 -6.19
CA ALA A 20 -18.59 2.38 -6.69
C ALA A 20 -18.34 0.93 -7.14
N ASP A 21 -17.11 0.60 -7.54
CA ASP A 21 -16.70 -0.76 -7.91
C ASP A 21 -15.36 -1.16 -7.25
N PRO A 22 -15.32 -1.26 -5.91
CA PRO A 22 -14.09 -1.44 -5.17
C PRO A 22 -13.52 -2.85 -5.41
N THR A 23 -12.19 -2.96 -5.43
CA THR A 23 -11.50 -4.23 -5.69
C THR A 23 -11.24 -4.98 -4.39
N PRO A 24 -11.84 -6.16 -4.13
CA PRO A 24 -11.63 -6.89 -2.89
C PRO A 24 -10.18 -7.38 -2.74
N LEU A 25 -9.58 -7.13 -1.58
CA LEU A 25 -8.22 -7.57 -1.27
C LEU A 25 -8.13 -9.10 -1.14
N PHE A 26 -9.15 -9.71 -0.52
CA PHE A 26 -9.24 -11.14 -0.26
C PHE A 26 -10.31 -11.80 -1.14
N GLU A 27 -10.14 -13.09 -1.40
CA GLU A 27 -11.24 -13.93 -1.88
C GLU A 27 -12.04 -14.39 -0.65
N THR A 28 -13.34 -14.07 -0.61
CA THR A 28 -14.19 -14.36 0.55
C THR A 28 -15.46 -15.10 0.15
N THR A 29 -15.97 -15.92 1.07
CA THR A 29 -17.35 -16.40 1.04
C THR A 29 -18.32 -15.27 1.40
N SER A 30 -19.63 -15.52 1.26
CA SER A 30 -20.68 -14.51 1.50
C SER A 30 -20.78 -14.03 2.96
N ASP A 31 -20.23 -14.78 3.91
CA ASP A 31 -20.19 -14.45 5.34
C ASP A 31 -18.88 -13.76 5.77
N GLY A 32 -18.02 -13.39 4.81
CA GLY A 32 -16.75 -12.70 5.07
C GLY A 32 -15.60 -13.64 5.49
N THR A 33 -15.79 -14.96 5.42
CA THR A 33 -14.70 -15.92 5.63
C THR A 33 -13.73 -15.88 4.45
N VAL A 34 -12.44 -15.67 4.71
CA VAL A 34 -11.38 -15.63 3.70
C VAL A 34 -11.03 -17.05 3.26
N GLU A 35 -11.03 -17.28 1.94
CA GLU A 35 -10.57 -18.54 1.37
C GLU A 35 -9.08 -18.78 1.67
N ARG A 36 -8.69 -20.05 1.82
CA ARG A 36 -7.30 -20.46 2.06
C ARG A 36 -6.82 -21.32 0.89
N ILE A 37 -5.52 -21.25 0.60
CA ILE A 37 -4.87 -22.15 -0.37
C ILE A 37 -3.56 -22.68 0.22
N GLU A 38 -3.06 -23.78 -0.32
CA GLU A 38 -1.71 -24.26 -0.03
C GLU A 38 -0.70 -23.57 -0.96
N TYR A 39 0.43 -23.13 -0.40
CA TYR A 39 1.48 -22.44 -1.13
C TYR A 39 2.87 -23.00 -0.86
N GLY A 40 3.65 -23.12 -1.93
CA GLY A 40 5.04 -23.58 -1.88
C GLY A 40 5.18 -25.09 -1.71
N ARG A 41 6.43 -25.56 -1.59
CA ARG A 41 6.74 -27.01 -1.56
C ARG A 41 6.22 -27.72 -0.31
N SER A 42 6.08 -27.00 0.80
CA SER A 42 5.61 -27.54 2.07
C SER A 42 4.09 -27.53 2.21
N GLY A 43 3.35 -27.04 1.20
CA GLY A 43 1.89 -26.90 1.28
C GLY A 43 1.42 -25.95 2.38
N ARG A 44 2.21 -24.90 2.70
CA ARG A 44 1.86 -23.99 3.81
C ARG A 44 0.53 -23.28 3.51
N PRO A 45 -0.41 -23.20 4.46
CA PRO A 45 -1.65 -22.45 4.26
C PRO A 45 -1.36 -20.95 4.11
N VAL A 46 -2.01 -20.32 3.13
CA VAL A 46 -2.03 -18.87 2.95
C VAL A 46 -3.43 -18.37 2.66
N LEU A 47 -3.70 -17.12 3.09
CA LEU A 47 -4.92 -16.40 2.76
C LEU A 47 -4.97 -16.18 1.24
N ARG A 48 -6.10 -16.42 0.62
CA ARG A 48 -6.27 -16.25 -0.82
C ARG A 48 -6.48 -14.77 -1.15
N ARG A 49 -5.64 -14.22 -2.03
CA ARG A 49 -5.88 -12.91 -2.66
C ARG A 49 -7.17 -12.93 -3.47
N GLY A 50 -7.88 -11.81 -3.48
CA GLY A 50 -9.00 -11.61 -4.39
C GLY A 50 -8.54 -11.72 -5.84
N ARG A 51 -9.28 -12.46 -6.67
CA ARG A 51 -8.89 -12.65 -8.09
C ARG A 51 -8.77 -11.33 -8.85
N ARG A 52 -9.66 -10.38 -8.55
CA ARG A 52 -9.65 -9.03 -9.14
C ARG A 52 -8.42 -8.24 -8.69
N MET A 53 -8.12 -8.25 -7.39
CA MET A 53 -6.90 -7.60 -6.85
C MET A 53 -5.64 -8.12 -7.53
N GLU A 54 -5.51 -9.44 -7.66
CA GLU A 54 -4.33 -10.03 -8.30
C GLU A 54 -4.22 -9.61 -9.77
N ARG A 55 -5.31 -9.62 -10.52
CA ARG A 55 -5.32 -9.17 -11.92
C ARG A 55 -4.90 -7.71 -12.04
N THR A 56 -5.53 -6.81 -11.29
CA THR A 56 -5.23 -5.37 -11.32
C THR A 56 -3.78 -5.09 -10.93
N LEU A 57 -3.24 -5.77 -9.91
CA LEU A 57 -1.84 -5.61 -9.51
C LEU A 57 -0.85 -6.10 -10.56
N ARG A 58 -1.17 -7.20 -11.27
CA ARG A 58 -0.34 -7.70 -12.39
C ARG A 58 -0.36 -6.73 -13.55
N GLU A 59 -1.54 -6.26 -13.98
CA GLU A 59 -1.68 -5.30 -15.07
C GLU A 59 -0.91 -3.99 -14.78
N ALA A 60 -1.05 -3.46 -13.57
CA ALA A 60 -0.32 -2.28 -13.13
C ALA A 60 1.20 -2.53 -13.12
N GLY A 61 1.65 -3.66 -12.55
CA GLY A 61 3.06 -4.03 -12.55
C GLY A 61 3.63 -4.25 -13.95
N GLY A 62 2.89 -4.92 -14.83
CA GLY A 62 3.27 -5.19 -16.22
C GLY A 62 3.43 -3.91 -17.03
N THR A 63 2.64 -2.89 -16.73
CA THR A 63 2.80 -1.53 -17.29
C THR A 63 4.16 -0.94 -16.93
N VAL A 64 4.55 -1.00 -15.65
CA VAL A 64 5.86 -0.50 -15.19
C VAL A 64 7.02 -1.32 -15.75
N VAL A 65 6.86 -2.65 -15.86
CA VAL A 65 7.87 -3.54 -16.46
C VAL A 65 8.08 -3.21 -17.93
N THR A 66 6.99 -3.06 -18.70
CA THR A 66 7.05 -2.71 -20.12
C THR A 66 7.74 -1.36 -20.34
N ASP A 67 7.44 -0.38 -19.49
CA ASP A 67 8.08 0.94 -19.53
C ASP A 67 9.60 0.86 -19.25
N HIS A 68 10.00 0.03 -18.29
CA HIS A 68 11.41 -0.23 -18.00
C HIS A 68 12.14 -0.89 -19.19
N GLU A 69 11.55 -1.94 -19.78
CA GLU A 69 12.12 -2.67 -20.91
C GLU A 69 12.31 -1.78 -22.14
N ARG A 70 11.36 -0.87 -22.39
CA ARG A 70 11.41 0.10 -23.48
C ARG A 70 12.29 1.32 -23.19
N ARG A 71 12.65 1.52 -21.93
CA ARG A 71 13.37 2.72 -21.44
C ARG A 71 12.58 4.02 -21.70
N ASP A 72 11.26 3.92 -21.62
CA ASP A 72 10.34 5.04 -21.87
C ASP A 72 10.40 6.09 -20.73
N GLY A 73 10.64 5.64 -19.49
CA GLY A 73 10.80 6.52 -18.33
C GLY A 73 9.51 7.20 -17.87
N ARG A 74 8.33 6.66 -18.19
CA ARG A 74 7.04 7.30 -17.87
C ARG A 74 6.57 7.01 -16.46
N TYR A 75 6.90 5.84 -15.91
CA TYR A 75 6.44 5.44 -14.58
C TYR A 75 7.58 5.40 -13.57
N GLU A 76 7.33 5.59 -12.28
CA GLU A 76 8.37 5.47 -11.25
C GLU A 76 8.28 4.16 -10.47
N GLY A 77 7.13 3.48 -10.57
CA GLY A 77 6.81 2.27 -9.85
C GLY A 77 5.31 2.17 -9.64
N LEU A 78 4.91 1.52 -8.56
CA LEU A 78 3.53 1.39 -8.12
C LEU A 78 3.36 2.09 -6.77
N VAL A 79 2.26 2.81 -6.61
CA VAL A 79 1.69 3.20 -5.32
C VAL A 79 0.43 2.37 -5.09
N TYR A 80 0.18 1.95 -3.86
CA TYR A 80 -0.99 1.14 -3.53
C TYR A 80 -1.53 1.45 -2.14
N MET A 81 -2.81 1.13 -1.95
CA MET A 81 -3.53 1.33 -0.71
C MET A 81 -4.42 0.13 -0.41
N MET A 82 -4.33 -0.36 0.82
CA MET A 82 -5.36 -1.19 1.45
C MET A 82 -6.30 -0.27 2.23
N TYR A 83 -7.60 -0.42 2.03
CA TYR A 83 -8.61 0.44 2.66
C TYR A 83 -9.87 -0.35 3.01
N THR A 84 -10.70 0.23 3.86
CA THR A 84 -12.10 -0.18 4.09
C THR A 84 -13.02 0.97 3.71
N LEU A 85 -14.32 0.68 3.60
CA LEU A 85 -15.35 1.69 3.33
C LEU A 85 -16.22 1.86 4.56
N ASP A 86 -16.31 3.08 5.07
CA ASP A 86 -17.32 3.47 6.06
C ASP A 86 -18.42 4.23 5.32
N ALA A 87 -19.51 3.53 5.01
CA ALA A 87 -20.45 3.91 3.96
C ALA A 87 -19.70 4.13 2.61
N ASP A 88 -19.52 5.38 2.21
CA ASP A 88 -18.80 5.76 0.97
C ASP A 88 -17.43 6.41 1.27
N GLU A 89 -17.06 6.60 2.54
CA GLU A 89 -15.76 7.19 2.92
C GLU A 89 -14.65 6.14 2.83
N VAL A 90 -13.60 6.46 2.06
CA VAL A 90 -12.39 5.62 2.00
C VAL A 90 -11.55 5.83 3.26
N VAL A 91 -11.51 4.78 4.09
CA VAL A 91 -10.70 4.73 5.30
C VAL A 91 -9.41 3.96 5.01
N PRO A 92 -8.25 4.62 4.88
CA PRO A 92 -6.99 3.96 4.59
C PRO A 92 -6.56 3.08 5.78
N ARG A 93 -6.19 1.83 5.48
CA ARG A 93 -5.60 0.92 6.46
C ARG A 93 -4.12 0.73 6.24
N TYR A 94 -3.63 0.77 5.01
CA TYR A 94 -2.19 0.77 4.74
C TYR A 94 -1.89 1.39 3.39
N ILE A 95 -0.85 2.21 3.30
CA ILE A 95 -0.35 2.81 2.06
C ILE A 95 1.09 2.35 1.88
N GLY A 96 1.45 1.97 0.65
CA GLY A 96 2.84 1.64 0.35
C GLY A 96 3.19 1.77 -1.11
N LYS A 97 4.46 1.53 -1.42
CA LYS A 97 4.97 1.56 -2.80
C LYS A 97 5.74 0.31 -3.21
N CYS A 98 5.92 0.16 -4.51
CA CYS A 98 6.91 -0.71 -5.12
C CYS A 98 7.62 0.05 -6.26
N GLY A 99 8.79 0.60 -5.98
CA GLY A 99 9.57 1.34 -6.97
C GLY A 99 10.00 0.47 -8.15
N LYS A 100 10.14 1.08 -9.34
CA LYS A 100 10.58 0.43 -10.57
C LYS A 100 11.98 -0.15 -10.44
N PHE A 101 12.90 0.58 -9.82
CA PHE A 101 14.29 0.19 -9.71
C PHE A 101 14.59 -0.50 -8.39
N GLY A 102 15.52 -1.46 -8.43
CA GLY A 102 16.08 -2.09 -7.24
C GLY A 102 17.17 -1.24 -6.59
N ALA A 103 17.90 -1.83 -5.63
CA ALA A 103 18.95 -1.14 -4.89
C ALA A 103 20.12 -0.63 -5.76
N SER A 104 20.34 -1.22 -6.95
CA SER A 104 21.35 -0.72 -7.91
C SER A 104 20.95 0.59 -8.59
N GLY A 105 19.68 1.01 -8.50
CA GLY A 105 19.16 2.21 -9.13
C GLY A 105 18.93 2.09 -10.64
N THR A 106 19.40 1.02 -11.29
CA THR A 106 19.27 0.81 -12.75
C THR A 106 18.51 -0.44 -13.13
N ASP A 107 18.61 -1.51 -12.34
CA ASP A 107 17.94 -2.78 -12.68
C ASP A 107 16.48 -2.77 -12.20
N LEU A 108 15.61 -3.44 -12.96
CA LEU A 108 14.23 -3.67 -12.55
C LEU A 108 14.19 -4.32 -11.17
N ASN A 109 13.35 -3.75 -10.30
CA ASN A 109 13.09 -4.23 -8.96
C ASN A 109 12.68 -5.71 -8.99
N SER A 110 13.32 -6.52 -8.15
CA SER A 110 13.04 -7.95 -8.10
C SER A 110 11.59 -8.30 -7.72
N ASN A 111 10.85 -7.35 -7.14
CA ASN A 111 9.42 -7.47 -6.83
C ASN A 111 8.51 -7.36 -8.06
N LEU A 112 8.98 -6.71 -9.12
CA LEU A 112 8.28 -6.54 -10.40
C LEU A 112 8.77 -7.55 -11.46
N ARG A 113 9.89 -8.22 -11.21
CA ARG A 113 10.39 -9.26 -12.12
C ARG A 113 9.40 -10.43 -12.21
N ASN A 114 9.03 -10.78 -13.44
CA ASN A 114 8.05 -11.81 -13.75
C ASN A 114 6.69 -11.56 -13.07
N VAL A 115 6.28 -10.29 -12.94
CA VAL A 115 5.05 -9.91 -12.22
C VAL A 115 3.81 -10.65 -12.73
N GLU A 116 3.76 -11.04 -14.00
CA GLU A 116 2.65 -11.82 -14.58
C GLU A 116 2.49 -13.23 -14.00
N THR A 117 3.57 -13.84 -13.51
CA THR A 117 3.58 -15.26 -13.09
C THR A 117 4.09 -15.48 -11.66
N ASN A 118 4.75 -14.49 -11.07
CA ASN A 118 5.40 -14.63 -9.78
C ASN A 118 4.42 -14.46 -8.61
N ASN A 119 3.93 -15.58 -8.07
CA ASN A 119 3.06 -15.61 -6.90
C ASN A 119 3.78 -15.34 -5.56
N GLY A 120 5.11 -15.39 -5.54
CA GLY A 120 5.90 -15.29 -4.33
C GLY A 120 6.17 -13.85 -3.90
N LYS A 121 6.51 -12.96 -4.85
CA LYS A 121 6.85 -11.56 -4.56
C LYS A 121 5.74 -10.57 -4.90
N LEU A 122 5.13 -10.76 -6.07
CA LEU A 122 4.04 -9.96 -6.66
C LEU A 122 3.97 -8.51 -6.14
N ALA A 123 4.89 -7.65 -6.58
CA ALA A 123 4.88 -6.23 -6.20
C ALA A 123 4.72 -5.96 -4.68
N ARG A 124 5.36 -6.79 -3.84
CA ARG A 124 5.29 -6.81 -2.36
C ARG A 124 4.08 -7.50 -1.73
N TRP A 125 3.09 -7.91 -2.54
CA TRP A 125 1.85 -8.57 -2.10
C TRP A 125 1.84 -10.09 -2.33
N GLY A 126 3.00 -10.70 -2.58
CA GLY A 126 3.11 -12.14 -2.82
C GLY A 126 2.91 -13.03 -1.59
N TYR A 127 2.77 -14.34 -1.83
CA TYR A 127 2.59 -15.37 -0.80
C TYR A 127 3.91 -15.81 -0.13
N GLY A 128 5.06 -15.36 -0.62
CA GLY A 128 6.35 -15.66 0.01
C GLY A 128 6.51 -14.93 1.35
N ARG A 129 7.38 -15.45 2.22
CA ARG A 129 7.81 -14.71 3.43
C ARG A 129 8.44 -13.37 3.05
N TYR A 130 8.36 -12.39 3.95
CA TYR A 130 8.81 -10.99 3.77
C TYR A 130 7.96 -10.15 2.81
N TYR A 131 6.77 -10.65 2.46
CA TYR A 131 5.77 -9.99 1.61
C TYR A 131 4.42 -9.98 2.32
N HIS A 132 3.56 -9.02 1.99
CA HIS A 132 2.34 -8.71 2.75
C HIS A 132 1.46 -9.93 2.99
N PHE A 133 1.09 -10.67 1.95
CA PHE A 133 0.24 -11.86 2.11
C PHE A 133 0.95 -13.01 2.79
N GLY A 134 2.22 -13.26 2.47
CA GLY A 134 2.94 -14.39 3.04
C GLY A 134 3.15 -14.26 4.55
N ASP A 135 3.51 -13.07 5.02
CA ASP A 135 3.71 -12.78 6.44
C ASP A 135 2.39 -12.58 7.19
N LEU A 136 1.39 -11.93 6.59
CA LEU A 136 0.04 -11.85 7.17
C LEU A 136 -0.56 -13.25 7.37
N SER A 137 -0.45 -14.12 6.36
CA SER A 137 -0.94 -15.50 6.48
C SER A 137 -0.21 -16.25 7.59
N ALA A 138 1.08 -16.02 7.73
CA ALA A 138 1.86 -16.65 8.78
C ALA A 138 1.41 -16.19 10.19
N ALA A 139 1.13 -14.90 10.35
CA ALA A 139 0.56 -14.36 11.58
C ALA A 139 -0.84 -14.94 11.87
N VAL A 140 -1.71 -15.08 10.86
CA VAL A 140 -3.05 -15.67 11.02
C VAL A 140 -2.99 -17.14 11.42
N PHE A 141 -2.10 -17.93 10.82
CA PHE A 141 -2.03 -19.39 11.02
C PHE A 141 -1.00 -19.82 12.08
N GLY A 142 -0.43 -18.89 12.84
CA GLY A 142 0.42 -19.18 14.00
C GLY A 142 1.88 -19.54 13.68
N ASP A 143 2.39 -19.21 12.49
CA ASP A 143 3.78 -19.45 12.10
C ASP A 143 4.66 -18.19 12.27
N ASP A 144 5.16 -17.88 13.48
CA ASP A 144 6.19 -16.85 13.78
C ASP A 144 6.31 -15.72 12.71
N GLY A 145 5.25 -14.94 12.54
CA GLY A 145 5.22 -13.79 11.64
C GLY A 145 5.88 -12.56 12.27
N PRO A 146 6.36 -11.58 11.48
CA PRO A 146 6.83 -10.32 12.04
C PRO A 146 5.74 -9.63 12.88
N GLU A 147 6.11 -9.04 14.01
CA GLU A 147 5.21 -8.43 15.00
C GLU A 147 4.18 -7.47 14.39
N LYS A 148 4.58 -6.67 13.39
CA LYS A 148 3.67 -5.74 12.70
C LYS A 148 2.41 -6.40 12.12
N TYR A 149 2.50 -7.68 11.71
CA TYR A 149 1.35 -8.39 11.16
C TYR A 149 0.43 -8.93 12.25
N ALA A 150 0.87 -9.04 13.51
CA ALA A 150 -0.04 -9.32 14.62
C ALA A 150 -1.06 -8.18 14.78
N ASN A 151 -0.63 -6.93 14.61
CA ASN A 151 -1.55 -5.78 14.59
C ASN A 151 -2.53 -5.85 13.42
N TRP A 152 -2.06 -6.18 12.22
CA TRP A 152 -2.94 -6.37 11.06
C TRP A 152 -3.98 -7.48 11.31
N VAL A 153 -3.57 -8.59 11.95
CA VAL A 153 -4.50 -9.66 12.30
C VAL A 153 -5.59 -9.15 13.24
N ALA A 154 -5.22 -8.45 14.31
CA ALA A 154 -6.17 -7.91 15.28
C ALA A 154 -7.17 -6.93 14.64
N GLU A 155 -6.70 -6.12 13.71
CA GLU A 155 -7.47 -5.04 13.06
C GLU A 155 -8.32 -5.49 11.88
N LEU A 156 -7.92 -6.55 11.16
CA LEU A 156 -8.63 -7.02 9.96
C LEU A 156 -9.55 -8.20 10.23
N PHE A 157 -9.25 -9.04 11.22
CA PHE A 157 -9.94 -10.31 11.44
C PHE A 157 -10.71 -10.33 12.76
N ASP A 158 -11.94 -10.81 12.69
CA ASP A 158 -12.78 -11.11 13.85
C ASP A 158 -12.48 -12.51 14.42
N ALA A 159 -12.08 -13.44 13.54
CA ALA A 159 -11.62 -14.78 13.89
C ALA A 159 -10.48 -15.19 12.95
N THR A 160 -9.57 -16.05 13.40
CA THR A 160 -8.46 -16.60 12.58
C THR A 160 -8.66 -18.07 12.19
N ASP A 161 -9.56 -18.79 12.87
CA ASP A 161 -9.96 -20.14 12.49
C ASP A 161 -11.49 -20.37 12.58
N PRO A 162 -12.23 -20.28 11.46
CA PRO A 162 -11.75 -19.83 10.16
C PRO A 162 -11.46 -18.32 10.11
N PRO A 163 -10.52 -17.88 9.24
CA PRO A 163 -10.18 -16.48 9.11
C PRO A 163 -11.38 -15.71 8.57
N ARG A 164 -12.00 -14.87 9.40
CA ARG A 164 -13.17 -14.07 9.04
C ARG A 164 -12.85 -12.59 9.21
N LEU A 165 -13.10 -11.80 8.16
CA LEU A 165 -12.87 -10.36 8.21
C LEU A 165 -13.88 -9.68 9.15
N ARG A 166 -13.44 -8.61 9.82
CA ARG A 166 -14.33 -7.72 10.60
C ARG A 166 -15.27 -6.94 9.69
N GLU A 167 -14.75 -6.52 8.55
CA GLU A 167 -15.41 -5.70 7.53
C GLU A 167 -14.74 -6.00 6.17
N PRO A 168 -15.40 -5.75 5.02
CA PRO A 168 -14.77 -5.90 3.72
C PRO A 168 -13.50 -5.05 3.57
N VAL A 169 -12.44 -5.65 3.06
CA VAL A 169 -11.15 -4.98 2.84
C VAL A 169 -10.86 -4.92 1.35
N TYR A 170 -10.45 -3.74 0.88
CA TYR A 170 -10.27 -3.42 -0.52
C TYR A 170 -8.83 -3.01 -0.83
N PHE A 171 -8.54 -2.99 -2.13
CA PHE A 171 -7.23 -2.70 -2.66
C PHE A 171 -7.32 -1.69 -3.81
N TRP A 172 -6.41 -0.74 -3.80
CA TRP A 172 -6.16 0.20 -4.89
C TRP A 172 -4.67 0.17 -5.25
N VAL A 173 -4.35 0.32 -6.53
CA VAL A 173 -2.98 0.40 -7.04
C VAL A 173 -2.95 1.27 -8.29
N GLU A 174 -1.89 2.05 -8.42
CA GLU A 174 -1.66 2.92 -9.59
C GLU A 174 -0.19 2.84 -10.03
N PRO A 175 0.09 2.60 -11.33
CA PRO A 175 1.38 2.91 -11.92
C PRO A 175 1.66 4.41 -11.86
N TRP A 176 2.57 4.82 -10.97
CA TRP A 176 2.77 6.24 -10.74
C TRP A 176 3.51 6.89 -11.90
N THR A 177 2.84 7.79 -12.62
CA THR A 177 3.39 8.48 -13.78
C THR A 177 4.23 9.68 -13.34
N VAL A 178 5.41 9.85 -13.93
CA VAL A 178 6.29 11.01 -13.70
C VAL A 178 5.53 12.30 -13.99
N GLY A 179 5.60 13.27 -13.06
CA GLY A 179 4.94 14.56 -13.20
C GLY A 179 3.44 14.56 -12.86
N THR A 180 2.88 13.43 -12.41
CA THR A 180 1.51 13.41 -11.89
C THR A 180 1.41 14.30 -10.67
N GLU A 181 0.37 15.13 -10.62
CA GLU A 181 0.10 15.99 -9.48
C GLU A 181 -0.26 15.14 -8.24
N GLY A 182 0.33 15.47 -7.10
CA GLY A 182 0.11 14.80 -5.82
C GLY A 182 -1.16 15.26 -5.10
N PRO A 183 -1.33 14.87 -3.83
CA PRO A 183 -2.46 15.33 -3.01
C PRO A 183 -2.43 16.84 -2.74
N TYR A 184 -1.24 17.45 -2.63
CA TYR A 184 -1.10 18.90 -2.45
C TYR A 184 -1.17 19.61 -3.82
N PRO A 185 -1.97 20.68 -3.96
CA PRO A 185 -2.13 21.38 -5.24
C PRO A 185 -0.79 21.90 -5.77
N ASP A 186 -0.61 21.86 -7.10
CA ASP A 186 0.58 22.37 -7.79
C ASP A 186 1.90 21.67 -7.36
N THR A 187 1.81 20.47 -6.78
CA THR A 187 2.97 19.64 -6.44
C THR A 187 3.00 18.38 -7.28
N HIS A 188 4.20 17.95 -7.67
CA HIS A 188 4.39 16.77 -8.54
C HIS A 188 5.40 15.82 -7.87
N PRO A 189 5.00 15.15 -6.78
CA PRO A 189 5.91 14.32 -6.00
C PRO A 189 6.39 13.13 -6.80
N TYR A 190 7.67 12.80 -6.64
CA TYR A 190 8.19 11.50 -7.01
C TYR A 190 7.63 10.43 -6.05
N LEU A 191 7.68 9.15 -6.44
CA LEU A 191 6.95 8.06 -5.82
C LEU A 191 7.23 7.90 -4.33
N GLU A 192 8.48 8.04 -3.90
CA GLU A 192 8.82 8.04 -2.48
C GLU A 192 8.15 9.21 -1.75
N GLU A 193 8.23 10.44 -2.28
CA GLU A 193 7.58 11.60 -1.65
C GLU A 193 6.06 11.42 -1.61
N LEU A 194 5.45 10.88 -2.67
CA LEU A 194 4.02 10.61 -2.71
C LEU A 194 3.60 9.68 -1.57
N GLU A 195 4.32 8.56 -1.37
CA GLU A 195 4.04 7.61 -0.30
C GLU A 195 4.01 8.31 1.06
N TYR A 196 5.01 9.14 1.38
CA TYR A 196 5.04 9.90 2.63
C TYR A 196 3.93 10.95 2.72
N GLN A 197 3.61 11.65 1.64
CA GLN A 197 2.53 12.64 1.63
C GLN A 197 1.18 11.98 1.95
N LEU A 198 0.88 10.83 1.32
CA LEU A 198 -0.35 10.08 1.54
C LEU A 198 -0.41 9.49 2.95
N ILE A 199 0.68 8.88 3.44
CA ILE A 199 0.76 8.37 4.82
C ILE A 199 0.55 9.51 5.82
N GLY A 200 1.16 10.67 5.60
CA GLY A 200 1.03 11.83 6.49
C GLY A 200 -0.41 12.32 6.60
N ILE A 201 -1.11 12.50 5.47
CA ILE A 201 -2.53 12.89 5.46
C ILE A 201 -3.39 11.81 6.14
N ALA A 202 -3.17 10.54 5.80
CA ALA A 202 -3.92 9.42 6.38
C ALA A 202 -3.70 9.30 7.89
N PHE A 203 -2.49 9.53 8.39
CA PHE A 203 -2.18 9.47 9.81
C PHE A 203 -2.87 10.58 10.60
N GLU A 204 -2.93 11.80 10.05
CA GLU A 204 -3.63 12.92 10.70
C GLU A 204 -5.15 12.71 10.74
N LEU A 205 -5.74 12.13 9.68
CA LEU A 205 -7.19 11.96 9.56
C LEU A 205 -7.72 10.66 10.18
N PHE A 206 -6.91 9.60 10.18
CA PHE A 206 -7.31 8.24 10.59
C PHE A 206 -6.27 7.59 11.52
N PRO A 207 -5.83 8.25 12.60
CA PRO A 207 -4.71 7.80 13.42
C PRO A 207 -4.94 6.42 14.04
N ASP A 208 -6.19 6.09 14.38
CA ASP A 208 -6.56 4.82 15.03
C ASP A 208 -6.82 3.68 14.03
N ARG A 209 -6.85 3.96 12.71
CA ARG A 209 -7.17 2.97 11.67
C ARG A 209 -5.98 2.65 10.77
N LEU A 210 -5.03 3.57 10.65
CA LEU A 210 -3.85 3.41 9.80
C LEU A 210 -2.85 2.42 10.41
N LEU A 211 -2.47 1.40 9.64
CA LEU A 211 -1.57 0.31 10.04
C LEU A 211 -0.12 0.51 9.56
N ASN A 212 0.20 1.65 8.93
CA ASN A 212 1.57 2.02 8.62
C ASN A 212 2.36 2.24 9.92
N THR A 213 3.45 1.50 10.11
CA THR A 213 4.41 1.74 11.20
C THR A 213 5.63 2.53 10.73
N GLU A 214 5.89 2.53 9.43
CA GLU A 214 6.94 3.30 8.77
C GLU A 214 6.30 4.44 7.98
N GLY A 215 6.99 5.58 7.93
CA GLY A 215 6.52 6.78 7.22
C GLY A 215 5.45 7.61 7.93
N VAL A 216 5.01 7.20 9.12
CA VAL A 216 4.14 8.01 9.98
C VAL A 216 4.92 9.17 10.63
N PRO A 217 4.35 10.38 10.74
CA PRO A 217 5.00 11.58 11.31
C PRO A 217 5.48 11.52 12.78
N THR A 218 5.48 10.37 13.45
CA THR A 218 6.00 10.23 14.82
C THR A 218 7.54 10.19 14.91
N ASN A 219 8.25 10.49 13.82
CA ASN A 219 9.67 10.85 13.83
C ASN A 219 9.89 12.21 13.12
N PRO A 220 9.66 13.33 13.82
CA PRO A 220 9.85 14.69 13.29
C PRO A 220 11.27 14.91 12.73
N ASP A 221 12.28 14.29 13.35
CA ASP A 221 13.69 14.41 12.95
C ASP A 221 13.94 13.75 11.58
N ALA A 222 13.29 12.62 11.29
CA ALA A 222 13.38 11.97 9.97
C ALA A 222 12.74 12.83 8.87
N TYR A 223 11.65 13.54 9.20
CA TYR A 223 10.95 14.42 8.27
C TYR A 223 11.75 15.71 7.97
N ALA A 224 12.31 16.35 9.00
CA ALA A 224 13.15 17.55 8.88
C ALA A 224 14.46 17.27 8.11
N LYS A 225 15.08 16.11 8.37
CA LYS A 225 16.33 15.69 7.73
C LYS A 225 16.17 15.34 6.25
N MET A 226 15.03 14.75 5.86
CA MET A 226 14.73 14.45 4.45
C MET A 226 14.61 15.72 3.59
N ARG A 227 14.13 16.82 4.18
CA ARG A 227 13.92 18.10 3.50
C ARG A 227 15.13 19.05 3.53
N GLY A 228 16.22 18.69 4.23
CA GLY A 228 17.40 19.56 4.36
C GLY A 228 17.15 20.81 5.19
N TRP A 229 16.23 20.74 6.16
CA TRP A 229 15.78 21.91 6.95
C TRP A 229 16.49 22.10 8.29
N ASP A 230 17.37 21.16 8.69
CA ASP A 230 18.18 21.26 9.91
C ASP A 230 19.25 22.38 9.86
N ASP A 231 19.46 23.06 8.72
CA ASP A 231 20.51 24.08 8.56
C ASP A 231 20.02 25.54 8.73
N ARG A 232 18.76 25.77 9.16
CA ARG A 232 18.22 27.14 9.32
C ARG A 232 17.66 27.38 10.72
N ALA A 233 18.43 28.14 11.52
CA ALA A 233 18.21 28.41 12.94
C ALA A 233 16.99 29.31 13.26
N ASP A 234 16.16 29.63 12.27
CA ASP A 234 15.17 30.71 12.33
C ASP A 234 13.72 30.27 12.02
N THR A 235 13.43 28.98 11.84
CA THR A 235 12.04 28.52 11.60
C THR A 235 11.46 27.85 12.83
N ARG A 236 10.33 28.35 13.36
CA ARG A 236 9.60 27.75 14.50
C ARG A 236 8.35 27.03 14.03
N LEU A 237 7.89 26.06 14.84
CA LEU A 237 6.64 25.32 14.67
C LEU A 237 5.36 26.19 14.63
N SER A 238 5.46 27.48 14.95
CA SER A 238 4.39 28.46 14.84
C SER A 238 4.33 29.16 13.49
N ASP A 239 5.33 28.95 12.64
CA ASP A 239 5.46 29.59 11.33
C ASP A 239 4.82 28.72 10.22
N PHE A 240 4.04 27.72 10.63
CA PHE A 240 3.21 26.87 9.79
C PHE A 240 1.78 27.43 9.67
#